data_AF-A0A9E1RNR2-F1
#
_entry.id   AF-A0A9E1RNR2-F1
#
_cell.length_a   1.000
_cell.length_b   1.000
_cell.length_c   1.000
_cell.angle_alpha   90.00
_cell.angle_beta   90.00
_cell.angle_gamma   90.00
#
_symmetry.space_group_name_H-M   'P 1'
#
loop_
_entity.id
_entity.type
_entity.pdbx_description
1 polymer ?
#
loop_
_entity_poly.entity_id
_entity_poly.type
_entity_poly.pdbx_seq_one_letter_code
_entity_poly.pdbx_strand_id
1 'polypeptide(L)'
;MTSASTMSRAELDRIVQNYLDDRASDEEADFLEANHALWSDSLWRLLEQADYALEKARQDVRGPERASVLNDLEDQCDHIDELISDLNGPVVVSGPDPDAVVIGTAQLQLSWSTGQIIAWAGGHEAEPADIEALQAMLDAHDGTAISWLENDPVDIAGRSEAVSLASPLTSALGWILGLGNVSLDDDTLGTSARWFGLAAAFAVELVAQGRMVPQLEQFRGGRRSVKGGLGTYHVRWAASVMDRDKLDALADAAPGAAMAVSDRKDRKEFAGAVVADLTDAITRIAALQIEVPAAPERPSTKNDVGETILCRLDGSAFQAPTGIGNDIVQRMGRWAQSVTGTANTRLLVKLNPPDEDDAWLAEVLAPGGRSGLEPVEVAMATASQTKSKTFNRQIQRLERLFPALLRPGGRRRGEVILSQDEAWQLMSDMGDSLVNAGFDVAVPALNRKKTTPTLRLTTESSETVVGAQQLADVRWSAVFGDVELTAAEIAQLASEARPMIKSQGEWIELDKVDLAAAAEALADRADKTKMSGAEMLRHALGLEGNPFGGQMSIAGQGWAADLLRSLNTLPEEPEVTPEGFQGELRSYQADAHAWL
;
A
#
# COMPACT_ATOMS: atom_id res chain seq x y z
N MET A 1 -3.32 5.51 -57.29
CA MET A 1 -3.00 4.22 -56.63
C MET A 1 -1.69 3.71 -57.21
N THR A 2 -0.59 4.08 -56.57
CA THR A 2 0.77 3.57 -56.81
C THR A 2 1.46 3.54 -55.45
N SER A 3 1.47 2.34 -54.86
CA SER A 3 2.35 1.80 -53.82
C SER A 3 2.88 2.71 -52.70
N ALA A 4 2.07 2.93 -51.65
CA ALA A 4 2.52 3.36 -50.32
C ALA A 4 3.13 2.19 -49.50
N SER A 5 3.83 1.27 -50.17
CA SER A 5 4.25 0.00 -49.57
C SER A 5 5.70 -0.29 -49.90
N THR A 6 6.61 0.45 -49.26
CA THR A 6 7.99 0.06 -48.84
C THR A 6 8.83 1.32 -48.60
N MET A 7 8.41 2.21 -47.70
CA MET A 7 9.35 3.18 -47.13
C MET A 7 9.80 2.65 -45.78
N SER A 8 11.11 2.48 -45.59
CA SER A 8 11.63 1.97 -44.32
C SER A 8 11.49 3.03 -43.23
N ARG A 9 11.38 2.60 -41.96
CA ARG A 9 11.27 3.53 -40.82
C ARG A 9 12.43 4.52 -40.76
N ALA A 10 13.64 4.07 -41.07
CA ALA A 10 14.82 4.94 -41.11
C ALA A 10 14.77 5.98 -42.24
N GLU A 11 14.16 5.67 -43.38
CA GLU A 11 13.97 6.63 -44.47
C GLU A 11 12.91 7.67 -44.11
N LEU A 12 11.84 7.27 -43.42
CA LEU A 12 10.82 8.19 -42.91
C LEU A 12 11.40 9.15 -41.88
N ASP A 13 12.12 8.63 -40.88
CA ASP A 13 12.74 9.45 -39.83
C ASP A 13 13.78 10.41 -40.44
N ARG A 14 14.50 10.01 -41.51
CA ARG A 14 15.40 10.89 -42.28
C ARG A 14 14.64 12.03 -42.97
N ILE A 15 13.49 11.75 -43.58
CA ILE A 15 12.68 12.76 -44.27
C ILE A 15 12.11 13.76 -43.26
N VAL A 16 11.63 13.28 -42.12
CA VAL A 16 11.13 14.13 -41.03
C VAL A 16 12.26 14.95 -40.41
N GLN A 17 13.44 14.38 -40.20
CA GLN A 17 14.61 15.14 -39.75
C GLN A 17 15.04 16.21 -40.77
N ASN A 18 15.00 15.91 -42.06
CA ASN A 18 15.26 16.90 -43.10
C ASN A 18 14.24 18.06 -43.03
N TYR A 19 12.99 17.78 -42.70
CA TYR A 19 11.97 18.81 -42.52
C TYR A 19 12.27 19.68 -41.29
N LEU A 20 12.60 19.07 -40.15
CA LEU A 20 13.02 19.79 -38.93
C LEU A 20 14.27 20.66 -39.14
N ASP A 21 15.18 20.21 -40.00
CA ASP A 21 16.43 20.92 -40.33
C ASP A 21 16.25 22.02 -41.41
N ASP A 22 15.03 22.30 -41.87
CA ASP A 22 14.72 23.19 -43.02
C ASP A 22 15.45 22.77 -44.32
N ARG A 23 15.61 21.46 -44.54
CA ARG A 23 16.34 20.84 -45.66
C ARG A 23 15.49 19.90 -46.51
N ALA A 24 14.20 19.77 -46.21
CA ALA A 24 13.29 18.93 -46.99
C ALA A 24 13.11 19.49 -48.41
N SER A 25 13.05 18.60 -49.39
CA SER A 25 12.62 18.95 -50.75
C SER A 25 11.10 19.13 -50.82
N ASP A 26 10.61 19.86 -51.82
CA ASP A 26 9.16 20.06 -52.03
C ASP A 26 8.40 18.72 -52.13
N GLU A 27 9.00 17.70 -52.78
CA GLU A 27 8.43 16.35 -52.88
C GLU A 27 8.37 15.63 -51.52
N GLU A 28 9.35 15.87 -50.63
CA GLU A 28 9.38 15.32 -49.27
C GLU A 28 8.34 16.00 -48.36
N ALA A 29 8.17 17.33 -48.48
CA ALA A 29 7.16 18.08 -47.74
C ALA A 29 5.73 17.70 -48.17
N ASP A 30 5.45 17.63 -49.48
CA ASP A 30 4.17 17.17 -50.03
C ASP A 30 3.84 15.74 -49.57
N PHE A 31 4.85 14.88 -49.46
CA PHE A 31 4.69 13.52 -48.93
C PHE A 31 4.27 13.52 -47.46
N LEU A 32 4.88 14.37 -46.62
CA LEU A 32 4.54 14.48 -45.20
C LEU A 32 3.13 15.04 -45.00
N GLU A 33 2.74 16.09 -45.74
CA GLU A 33 1.38 16.65 -45.73
C GLU A 33 0.33 15.62 -46.18
N ALA A 34 0.66 14.77 -47.15
CA ALA A 34 -0.23 13.69 -47.58
C ALA A 34 -0.35 12.53 -46.56
N ASN A 35 0.56 12.44 -45.59
CA ASN A 35 0.70 11.30 -44.67
C ASN A 35 0.89 11.71 -43.19
N HIS A 36 0.04 12.61 -42.67
CA HIS A 36 0.12 13.16 -41.30
C HIS A 36 0.29 12.10 -40.19
N ALA A 37 -0.37 10.94 -40.30
CA ALA A 37 -0.26 9.89 -39.28
C ALA A 37 1.15 9.28 -39.21
N LEU A 38 1.81 9.08 -40.35
CA LEU A 38 3.19 8.57 -40.42
C LEU A 38 4.18 9.65 -39.98
N TRP A 39 3.91 10.91 -40.33
CA TRP A 39 4.71 12.05 -39.90
C TRP A 39 4.69 12.19 -38.37
N SER A 40 3.50 12.17 -37.76
CA SER A 40 3.33 12.28 -36.30
C SER A 40 4.03 11.14 -35.55
N ASP A 41 3.87 9.89 -36.01
CA ASP A 41 4.52 8.72 -35.43
C ASP A 41 6.06 8.77 -35.52
N SER A 42 6.60 9.41 -36.56
CA SER A 42 8.04 9.66 -36.70
C SER A 42 8.53 10.80 -35.82
N LEU A 43 7.76 11.89 -35.70
CA LEU A 43 8.07 13.00 -34.78
C LEU A 43 8.11 12.53 -33.32
N TRP A 44 7.15 11.72 -32.87
CA TRP A 44 7.17 11.13 -31.52
C TRP A 44 8.43 10.30 -31.25
N ARG A 45 8.90 9.53 -32.24
CA ARG A 45 10.16 8.78 -32.11
C ARG A 45 11.39 9.68 -32.06
N LEU A 46 11.42 10.74 -32.86
CA LEU A 46 12.52 11.70 -32.86
C LEU A 46 12.56 12.50 -31.54
N LEU A 47 11.39 12.82 -30.97
CA LEU A 47 11.29 13.43 -29.64
C LEU A 47 11.86 12.52 -28.55
N GLU A 48 11.47 11.25 -28.53
CA GLU A 48 12.01 10.27 -27.56
C GLU A 48 13.54 10.12 -27.70
N GLN A 49 14.07 10.17 -28.92
CA GLN A 49 15.51 10.15 -29.17
C GLN A 49 16.21 11.43 -28.69
N ALA A 50 15.60 12.60 -28.92
CA ALA A 50 16.12 13.89 -28.48
C ALA A 50 16.13 14.01 -26.94
N ASP A 51 15.05 13.59 -26.28
CA ASP A 51 14.94 13.54 -24.81
C ASP A 51 15.99 12.61 -24.20
N TYR A 52 16.18 11.42 -24.78
CA TYR A 52 17.21 10.51 -24.35
C TYR A 52 18.62 11.10 -24.53
N ALA A 53 18.87 11.79 -25.64
CA ALA A 53 20.13 12.48 -25.89
C ALA A 53 20.36 13.63 -24.89
N LEU A 54 19.32 14.40 -24.56
CA LEU A 54 19.34 15.47 -23.58
C LEU A 54 19.67 14.95 -22.18
N GLU A 55 18.99 13.91 -21.72
CA GLU A 55 19.23 13.32 -20.40
C GLU A 55 20.63 12.69 -20.31
N LYS A 56 21.09 12.04 -21.38
CA LYS A 56 22.46 11.54 -21.47
C LYS A 56 23.48 12.69 -21.45
N ALA A 57 23.25 13.78 -22.18
CA ALA A 57 24.12 14.95 -22.19
C ALA A 57 24.20 15.62 -20.81
N ARG A 58 23.09 15.64 -20.05
CA ARG A 58 23.07 16.11 -18.65
C ARG A 58 24.01 15.30 -17.76
N GLN A 59 24.22 14.01 -18.05
CA GLN A 59 25.09 13.12 -17.27
C GLN A 59 26.55 13.19 -17.72
N ASP A 60 26.78 13.16 -19.04
CA ASP A 60 28.10 12.91 -19.64
C ASP A 60 28.88 14.19 -20.02
N VAL A 61 28.19 15.26 -20.44
CA VAL A 61 28.86 16.46 -20.96
C VAL A 61 29.35 17.36 -19.82
N ARG A 62 30.66 17.62 -19.77
CA ARG A 62 31.32 18.48 -18.77
C ARG A 62 32.17 19.53 -19.47
N GLY A 63 32.32 20.70 -18.83
CA GLY A 63 33.15 21.78 -19.35
C GLY A 63 32.34 22.97 -19.89
N PRO A 64 33.00 23.92 -20.57
CA PRO A 64 32.40 25.20 -20.98
C PRO A 64 31.33 25.07 -22.07
N GLU A 65 31.35 23.99 -22.85
CA GLU A 65 30.39 23.74 -23.94
C GLU A 65 29.06 23.15 -23.45
N ARG A 66 28.98 22.73 -22.18
CA ARG A 66 27.80 22.04 -21.62
C ARG A 66 26.52 22.86 -21.79
N ALA A 67 26.56 24.16 -21.52
CA ALA A 67 25.37 25.00 -21.61
C ALA A 67 24.84 25.07 -23.05
N SER A 68 25.74 25.19 -24.03
CA SER A 68 25.37 25.20 -25.46
C SER A 68 24.72 23.89 -25.86
N VAL A 69 25.37 22.75 -25.54
CA VAL A 69 24.87 21.42 -25.92
C VAL A 69 23.51 21.12 -25.29
N LEU A 70 23.27 21.54 -24.05
CA LEU A 70 21.97 21.34 -23.41
C LEU A 70 20.90 22.24 -24.00
N ASN A 71 21.21 23.51 -24.28
CA ASN A 71 20.27 24.43 -24.89
C ASN A 71 19.88 23.95 -26.30
N ASP A 72 20.85 23.53 -27.12
CA ASP A 72 20.60 23.03 -28.47
C ASP A 72 19.69 21.78 -28.47
N LEU A 73 19.84 20.89 -27.47
CA LEU A 73 19.00 19.70 -27.33
C LEU A 73 17.61 20.02 -26.74
N GLU A 74 17.52 20.97 -25.81
CA GLU A 74 16.24 21.48 -25.29
C GLU A 74 15.44 22.17 -26.40
N ASP A 75 16.08 23.06 -27.18
CA ASP A 75 15.49 23.73 -28.34
C ASP A 75 15.01 22.70 -29.39
N GLN A 76 15.74 21.60 -29.58
CA GLN A 76 15.32 20.51 -30.48
C GLN A 76 14.09 19.78 -29.97
N CYS A 77 13.99 19.49 -28.66
CA CYS A 77 12.80 18.87 -28.08
C CYS A 77 11.58 19.78 -28.22
N ASP A 78 11.74 21.06 -27.87
CA ASP A 78 10.68 22.06 -27.93
C ASP A 78 10.16 22.23 -29.38
N HIS A 79 11.06 22.29 -30.37
CA HIS A 79 10.67 22.42 -31.78
C HIS A 79 9.89 21.20 -32.29
N ILE A 80 10.29 19.98 -31.90
CA ILE A 80 9.57 18.76 -32.28
C ILE A 80 8.19 18.72 -31.61
N ASP A 81 8.08 19.13 -30.34
CA ASP A 81 6.82 19.14 -29.58
C ASP A 81 5.82 20.18 -30.15
N GLU A 82 6.31 21.37 -30.53
CA GLU A 82 5.49 22.38 -31.22
C GLU A 82 4.89 21.83 -32.53
N LEU A 83 5.69 21.15 -33.36
CA LEU A 83 5.21 20.55 -34.61
C LEU A 83 4.23 19.40 -34.37
N ILE A 84 4.44 18.58 -33.35
CA ILE A 84 3.48 17.54 -32.94
C ILE A 84 2.14 18.18 -32.53
N SER A 85 2.19 19.28 -31.78
CA SER A 85 1.00 20.03 -31.35
C SER A 85 0.25 20.64 -32.53
N ASP A 86 0.96 21.26 -33.47
CA ASP A 86 0.38 21.84 -34.68
C ASP A 86 -0.28 20.78 -35.59
N LEU A 87 0.35 19.60 -35.72
CA LEU A 87 -0.14 18.51 -36.57
C LEU A 87 -1.35 17.78 -36.01
N ASN A 88 -1.42 17.61 -34.69
CA ASN A 88 -2.51 16.90 -34.03
C ASN A 88 -3.70 17.81 -33.70
N GLY A 89 -3.51 19.13 -33.78
CA GLY A 89 -4.50 20.13 -33.39
C GLY A 89 -4.76 20.13 -31.87
N PRO A 90 -5.57 21.08 -31.36
CA PRO A 90 -5.90 21.13 -29.95
C PRO A 90 -6.62 19.85 -29.52
N VAL A 91 -6.17 19.26 -28.41
CA VAL A 91 -6.76 18.05 -27.82
C VAL A 91 -8.24 18.32 -27.54
N VAL A 92 -9.13 17.72 -28.35
CA VAL A 92 -10.56 17.73 -28.07
C VAL A 92 -10.81 16.74 -26.93
N VAL A 93 -10.79 17.25 -25.71
CA VAL A 93 -11.31 16.54 -24.54
C VAL A 93 -12.79 16.30 -24.80
N SER A 94 -13.21 15.04 -24.82
CA SER A 94 -14.63 14.67 -24.94
C SER A 94 -15.38 15.04 -23.65
N GLY A 95 -15.73 16.32 -23.53
CA GLY A 95 -16.73 16.88 -22.64
C GLY A 95 -17.91 17.45 -23.45
N PRO A 96 -18.98 17.92 -22.80
CA PRO A 96 -20.09 18.56 -23.51
C PRO A 96 -19.62 19.78 -24.32
N ASP A 97 -20.39 20.10 -25.36
CA ASP A 97 -20.22 21.16 -26.37
C ASP A 97 -19.32 22.35 -25.94
N PRO A 98 -18.16 22.59 -26.58
CA PRO A 98 -17.24 23.69 -26.23
C PRO A 98 -17.81 25.09 -26.50
N ASP A 99 -18.93 25.19 -27.22
CA ASP A 99 -19.64 26.45 -27.49
C ASP A 99 -20.87 26.65 -26.58
N ALA A 100 -21.15 25.71 -25.67
CA ALA A 100 -22.14 25.95 -24.62
C ALA A 100 -21.58 26.97 -23.63
N VAL A 101 -22.22 28.14 -23.52
CA VAL A 101 -21.93 29.10 -22.44
C VAL A 101 -22.35 28.47 -21.11
N VAL A 102 -21.46 27.69 -20.49
CA VAL A 102 -21.63 27.22 -19.12
C VAL A 102 -21.13 28.34 -18.23
N ILE A 103 -22.06 29.14 -17.69
CA ILE A 103 -21.70 30.04 -16.59
C ILE A 103 -21.45 29.13 -15.39
N GLY A 104 -20.18 28.89 -15.08
CA GLY A 104 -19.80 28.11 -13.92
C GLY A 104 -20.24 28.77 -12.62
N THR A 105 -20.49 27.96 -11.60
CA THR A 105 -20.70 28.44 -10.23
C THR A 105 -19.37 28.55 -9.51
N ALA A 106 -19.12 29.70 -8.86
CA ALA A 106 -17.99 29.84 -7.97
C ALA A 106 -18.20 28.95 -6.74
N GLN A 107 -17.19 28.15 -6.40
CA GLN A 107 -17.22 27.24 -5.26
C GLN A 107 -16.13 27.64 -4.27
N LEU A 108 -16.34 27.35 -2.98
CA LEU A 108 -15.33 27.51 -1.95
C LEU A 108 -14.17 26.55 -2.20
N GLN A 109 -13.01 27.10 -2.53
CA GLN A 109 -11.75 26.38 -2.71
C GLN A 109 -10.83 26.66 -1.53
N LEU A 110 -9.94 25.70 -1.26
CA LEU A 110 -8.85 25.82 -0.31
C LEU A 110 -7.52 25.62 -1.03
N SER A 111 -6.52 26.41 -0.66
CA SER A 111 -5.12 26.19 -1.00
C SER A 111 -4.28 26.22 0.27
N TRP A 112 -3.05 25.74 0.18
CA TRP A 112 -2.14 25.68 1.34
C TRP A 112 -0.83 26.41 1.07
N SER A 113 -0.40 27.14 2.10
CA SER A 113 0.96 27.63 2.27
C SER A 113 1.47 27.13 3.63
N THR A 114 2.79 27.13 3.85
CA THR A 114 3.34 26.51 5.06
C THR A 114 2.75 27.12 6.34
N GLY A 115 2.05 26.31 7.13
CA GLY A 115 1.39 26.67 8.38
C GLY A 115 -0.01 27.27 8.25
N GLN A 116 -0.51 27.52 7.03
CA GLN A 116 -1.74 28.25 6.79
C GLN A 116 -2.62 27.58 5.73
N ILE A 117 -3.94 27.71 5.93
CA ILE A 117 -4.94 27.41 4.91
C ILE A 117 -5.42 28.73 4.31
N ILE A 118 -5.61 28.75 2.99
CA ILE A 118 -6.02 29.91 2.22
C ILE A 118 -7.35 29.57 1.56
N ALA A 119 -8.42 30.24 1.97
CA ALA A 119 -9.73 30.15 1.38
C ALA A 119 -9.89 31.19 0.27
N TRP A 120 -10.45 30.77 -0.85
CA TRP A 120 -10.82 31.62 -1.98
C TRP A 120 -11.98 30.96 -2.72
N ALA A 121 -12.65 31.69 -3.61
CA ALA A 121 -13.81 31.15 -4.31
C ALA A 121 -13.67 31.29 -5.83
N GLY A 122 -13.86 30.16 -6.52
CA GLY A 122 -13.74 30.05 -7.96
C GLY A 122 -14.17 28.67 -8.47
N GLY A 123 -14.36 28.56 -9.78
CA GLY A 123 -14.87 27.35 -10.43
C GLY A 123 -14.54 27.33 -11.92
N HIS A 124 -14.78 26.18 -12.57
CA HIS A 124 -14.61 26.07 -14.02
C HIS A 124 -15.59 27.03 -14.72
N GLU A 125 -15.07 27.96 -15.52
CA GLU A 125 -15.87 28.97 -16.25
C GLU A 125 -16.74 29.88 -15.35
N ALA A 126 -16.37 30.00 -14.07
CA ALA A 126 -17.00 30.91 -13.11
C ALA A 126 -16.15 32.18 -12.92
N GLU A 127 -16.78 33.34 -12.76
CA GLU A 127 -16.09 34.53 -12.27
C GLU A 127 -15.66 34.31 -10.80
N PRO A 128 -14.44 34.74 -10.41
CA PRO A 128 -14.02 34.68 -9.01
C PRO A 128 -14.96 35.47 -8.11
N ALA A 129 -15.27 34.92 -6.94
CA ALA A 129 -16.15 35.61 -6.01
C ALA A 129 -15.44 36.81 -5.37
N ASP A 130 -16.20 37.84 -5.03
CA ASP A 130 -15.72 38.95 -4.22
C ASP A 130 -15.61 38.54 -2.73
N ILE A 131 -15.13 39.47 -1.90
CA ILE A 131 -14.91 39.20 -0.47
C ILE A 131 -16.22 38.91 0.28
N GLU A 132 -17.33 39.56 -0.10
CA GLU A 132 -18.63 39.38 0.56
C GLU A 132 -19.20 38.00 0.24
N ALA A 133 -19.12 37.57 -1.03
CA ALA A 133 -19.53 36.24 -1.47
C ALA A 133 -18.63 35.13 -0.87
N LEU A 134 -17.31 35.35 -0.78
CA LEU A 134 -16.40 34.41 -0.12
C LEU A 134 -16.74 34.25 1.38
N GLN A 135 -17.03 35.34 2.07
CA GLN A 135 -17.47 35.30 3.47
C GLN A 135 -18.80 34.56 3.61
N ALA A 136 -19.77 34.82 2.73
CA ALA A 136 -21.04 34.10 2.73
C ALA A 136 -20.89 32.58 2.50
N MET A 137 -19.96 32.16 1.63
CA MET A 137 -19.64 30.74 1.44
C MET A 137 -18.97 30.12 2.66
N LEU A 138 -18.04 30.84 3.30
CA LEU A 138 -17.43 30.39 4.56
C LEU A 138 -18.50 30.23 5.65
N ASP A 139 -19.44 31.18 5.74
CA ASP A 139 -20.55 31.14 6.70
C ASP A 139 -21.49 29.95 6.44
N ALA A 140 -21.81 29.67 5.18
CA ALA A 140 -22.64 28.54 4.78
C ALA A 140 -22.05 27.17 5.17
N HIS A 141 -20.72 27.10 5.32
CA HIS A 141 -20.00 25.89 5.68
C HIS A 141 -19.42 25.95 7.12
N ASP A 142 -20.04 26.71 8.03
CA ASP A 142 -19.64 26.81 9.45
C ASP A 142 -18.20 27.35 9.70
N GLY A 143 -17.68 28.16 8.79
CA GLY A 143 -16.34 28.78 8.86
C GLY A 143 -16.25 30.04 9.72
N THR A 144 -17.36 30.53 10.29
CA THR A 144 -17.45 31.80 11.05
C THR A 144 -16.60 31.83 12.33
N ALA A 145 -16.37 30.66 12.94
CA ALA A 145 -15.62 30.56 14.19
C ALA A 145 -14.10 30.75 14.01
N ILE A 146 -13.63 30.75 12.76
CA ILE A 146 -12.20 30.85 12.41
C ILE A 146 -11.83 32.32 12.22
N SER A 147 -10.66 32.71 12.72
CA SER A 147 -10.10 34.05 12.50
C SER A 147 -9.43 34.13 11.12
N TRP A 148 -10.18 34.55 10.12
CA TRP A 148 -9.69 34.81 8.77
C TRP A 148 -9.02 36.18 8.64
N LEU A 149 -7.87 36.24 7.96
CA LEU A 149 -7.13 37.46 7.65
C LEU A 149 -7.06 37.65 6.14
N GLU A 150 -7.16 38.90 5.67
CA GLU A 150 -6.91 39.24 4.27
C GLU A 150 -5.52 38.76 3.84
N ASN A 151 -5.45 38.18 2.65
CA ASN A 151 -4.23 37.62 2.08
C ASN A 151 -4.10 38.05 0.61
N ASP A 152 -2.90 37.90 0.05
CA ASP A 152 -2.64 38.21 -1.35
C ASP A 152 -3.62 37.42 -2.26
N PRO A 153 -4.16 38.04 -3.32
CA PRO A 153 -5.06 37.36 -4.24
C PRO A 153 -4.43 36.09 -4.82
N VAL A 154 -5.26 35.06 -5.05
CA VAL A 154 -4.82 33.81 -5.68
C VAL A 154 -4.92 33.96 -7.18
N ASP A 155 -3.81 33.76 -7.88
CA ASP A 155 -3.77 33.74 -9.35
C ASP A 155 -4.37 32.42 -9.88
N ILE A 156 -5.50 32.51 -10.58
CA ILE A 156 -6.15 31.38 -11.23
C ILE A 156 -5.56 31.24 -12.63
N ALA A 157 -4.38 30.61 -12.71
CA ALA A 157 -3.70 30.21 -13.94
C ALA A 157 -3.56 31.36 -14.98
N GLY A 158 -3.31 32.59 -14.53
CA GLY A 158 -3.12 33.76 -15.38
C GLY A 158 -4.39 34.30 -16.04
N ARG A 159 -5.58 33.79 -15.68
CA ARG A 159 -6.87 34.23 -16.23
C ARG A 159 -7.53 35.32 -15.40
N SER A 160 -7.46 35.20 -14.07
CA SER A 160 -8.12 36.10 -13.12
C SER A 160 -7.52 35.95 -11.72
N GLU A 161 -7.59 37.02 -10.92
CA GLU A 161 -7.22 36.99 -9.50
C GLU A 161 -8.46 36.81 -8.62
N ALA A 162 -8.41 35.88 -7.68
CA ALA A 162 -9.45 35.68 -6.68
C ALA A 162 -9.05 36.29 -5.33
N VAL A 163 -9.97 37.00 -4.68
CA VAL A 163 -9.78 37.45 -3.30
C VAL A 163 -9.57 36.23 -2.40
N SER A 164 -8.65 36.34 -1.45
CA SER A 164 -8.32 35.23 -0.57
C SER A 164 -8.23 35.64 0.90
N LEU A 165 -8.56 34.68 1.77
CA LEU A 165 -8.51 34.80 3.21
C LEU A 165 -7.63 33.67 3.78
N ALA A 166 -6.70 34.00 4.67
CA ALA A 166 -5.80 33.04 5.28
C ALA A 166 -6.10 32.83 6.77
N SER A 167 -5.91 31.61 7.25
CA SER A 167 -5.95 31.27 8.67
C SER A 167 -4.85 30.26 9.01
N PRO A 168 -4.23 30.32 10.20
CA PRO A 168 -3.36 29.25 10.69
C PRO A 168 -4.10 27.90 10.70
N LEU A 169 -3.42 26.83 10.30
CA LEU A 169 -4.00 25.47 10.31
C LEU A 169 -4.53 25.08 11.70
N THR A 170 -3.85 25.49 12.77
CA THR A 170 -4.26 25.20 14.15
C THR A 170 -5.62 25.81 14.52
N SER A 171 -6.06 26.85 13.83
CA SER A 171 -7.37 27.49 14.07
C SER A 171 -8.49 26.90 13.20
N ALA A 172 -8.14 26.37 12.03
CA ALA A 172 -9.10 25.87 11.03
C ALA A 172 -9.28 24.34 11.05
N LEU A 173 -8.50 23.60 11.84
CA LEU A 173 -8.39 22.14 11.71
C LEU A 173 -9.72 21.39 11.91
N GLY A 174 -10.48 21.74 12.94
CA GLY A 174 -11.76 21.09 13.23
C GLY A 174 -12.78 21.31 12.10
N TRP A 175 -12.73 22.47 11.47
CA TRP A 175 -13.55 22.82 10.31
C TRP A 175 -13.12 22.05 9.05
N ILE A 176 -11.82 22.05 8.73
CA ILE A 176 -11.26 21.31 7.58
C ILE A 176 -11.65 19.82 7.64
N LEU A 177 -11.55 19.20 8.82
CA LEU A 177 -11.91 17.79 9.02
C LEU A 177 -13.39 17.52 8.67
N GLY A 178 -14.28 18.49 8.93
CA GLY A 178 -15.70 18.39 8.59
C GLY A 178 -15.97 18.37 7.08
N LEU A 179 -15.12 19.02 6.28
CA LEU A 179 -15.28 19.15 4.83
C LEU A 179 -15.16 17.81 4.09
N GLY A 180 -14.47 16.82 4.69
CA GLY A 180 -14.34 15.48 4.10
C GLY A 180 -15.64 14.67 4.09
N ASN A 181 -16.64 15.07 4.89
CA ASN A 181 -17.92 14.37 5.02
C ASN A 181 -19.09 15.12 4.35
N VAL A 182 -18.84 16.26 3.71
CA VAL A 182 -19.87 17.02 3.00
C VAL A 182 -20.30 16.28 1.74
N SER A 183 -21.61 16.27 1.45
CA SER A 183 -22.15 15.56 0.28
C SER A 183 -21.47 16.01 -1.02
N LEU A 184 -21.34 15.09 -1.97
CA LEU A 184 -20.88 15.41 -3.33
C LEU A 184 -21.91 16.23 -4.10
N ASP A 185 -23.18 16.21 -3.67
CA ASP A 185 -24.27 17.01 -4.26
C ASP A 185 -24.23 18.49 -3.83
N ASP A 186 -23.28 18.86 -2.96
CA ASP A 186 -23.07 20.25 -2.56
C ASP A 186 -22.23 20.97 -3.62
N ASP A 187 -22.91 21.78 -4.42
CA ASP A 187 -22.30 22.54 -5.51
C ASP A 187 -21.57 23.81 -5.04
N THR A 188 -21.65 24.20 -3.75
CA THR A 188 -20.95 25.38 -3.23
C THR A 188 -19.56 25.05 -2.70
N LEU A 189 -19.27 23.77 -2.43
CA LEU A 189 -17.96 23.33 -1.96
C LEU A 189 -17.10 22.77 -3.11
N GLY A 190 -15.89 23.31 -3.25
CA GLY A 190 -14.92 22.89 -4.25
C GLY A 190 -14.21 21.57 -3.92
N THR A 191 -13.69 20.90 -4.95
CA THR A 191 -12.93 19.64 -4.81
C THR A 191 -11.69 19.81 -3.94
N SER A 192 -11.02 20.98 -3.98
CA SER A 192 -9.85 21.24 -3.14
C SER A 192 -10.19 21.22 -1.65
N ALA A 193 -11.33 21.79 -1.26
CA ALA A 193 -11.78 21.84 0.12
C ALA A 193 -12.07 20.43 0.68
N ARG A 194 -12.74 19.58 -0.12
CA ARG A 194 -12.96 18.15 0.20
C ARG A 194 -11.64 17.39 0.33
N TRP A 195 -10.69 17.65 -0.57
CA TRP A 195 -9.37 17.03 -0.56
C TRP A 195 -8.60 17.36 0.73
N PHE A 196 -8.66 18.60 1.23
CA PHE A 196 -8.07 18.96 2.54
C PHE A 196 -8.74 18.23 3.70
N GLY A 197 -10.04 17.95 3.63
CA GLY A 197 -10.73 17.09 4.60
C GLY A 197 -10.18 15.67 4.64
N LEU A 198 -9.92 15.07 3.47
CA LEU A 198 -9.27 13.76 3.37
C LEU A 198 -7.82 13.79 3.89
N ALA A 199 -7.05 14.82 3.55
CA ALA A 199 -5.68 15.00 4.05
C ALA A 199 -5.67 15.16 5.58
N ALA A 200 -6.64 15.89 6.16
CA ALA A 200 -6.80 16.04 7.60
C ALA A 200 -7.17 14.71 8.28
N ALA A 201 -8.07 13.92 7.69
CA ALA A 201 -8.41 12.59 8.20
C ALA A 201 -7.19 11.66 8.20
N PHE A 202 -6.36 11.69 7.15
CA PHE A 202 -5.12 10.94 7.11
C PHE A 202 -4.12 11.40 8.20
N ALA A 203 -3.97 12.70 8.40
CA ALA A 203 -3.15 13.24 9.49
C ALA A 203 -3.66 12.82 10.88
N VAL A 204 -4.98 12.80 11.11
CA VAL A 204 -5.59 12.30 12.35
C VAL A 204 -5.24 10.83 12.57
N GLU A 205 -5.32 10.00 11.53
CA GLU A 205 -4.94 8.59 11.61
C GLU A 205 -3.47 8.43 12.02
N LEU A 206 -2.55 9.19 11.43
CA LEU A 206 -1.14 9.18 11.80
C LEU A 206 -0.94 9.55 13.28
N VAL A 207 -1.59 10.61 13.76
CA VAL A 207 -1.50 11.04 15.15
C VAL A 207 -2.09 10.00 16.11
N ALA A 208 -3.25 9.44 15.78
CA ALA A 208 -3.90 8.41 16.59
C ALA A 208 -3.05 7.13 16.72
N GLN A 209 -2.28 6.81 15.68
CA GLN A 209 -1.32 5.70 15.69
C GLN A 209 0.04 6.06 16.33
N GLY A 210 0.23 7.28 16.82
CA GLY A 210 1.50 7.73 17.39
C GLY A 210 2.63 7.91 16.36
N ARG A 211 2.30 8.11 15.09
CA ARG A 211 3.25 8.24 13.96
C ARG A 211 3.74 9.68 13.77
N MET A 212 4.26 10.27 14.84
CA MET A 212 4.85 11.60 14.83
C MET A 212 5.98 11.71 15.84
N VAL A 213 6.99 12.52 15.54
CA VAL A 213 8.14 12.75 16.43
C VAL A 213 8.45 14.23 16.55
N PRO A 214 8.82 14.72 17.74
CA PRO A 214 9.20 16.11 17.92
C PRO A 214 10.59 16.34 17.29
N GLN A 215 10.72 17.46 16.60
CA GLN A 215 11.98 18.00 16.12
C GLN A 215 12.14 19.43 16.63
N LEU A 216 13.40 19.85 16.78
CA LEU A 216 13.73 21.23 17.12
C LEU A 216 14.17 21.93 15.84
N GLU A 217 13.53 23.03 15.51
CA GLU A 217 13.88 23.87 14.38
C GLU A 217 14.36 25.23 14.84
N GLN A 218 15.29 25.81 14.09
CA GLN A 218 15.78 27.16 14.32
C GLN A 218 15.14 28.08 13.28
N PHE A 219 14.51 29.18 13.71
CA PHE A 219 14.02 30.20 12.79
C PHE A 219 15.19 30.77 11.98
N ARG A 220 15.13 30.63 10.65
CA ARG A 220 16.12 31.19 9.72
C ARG A 220 15.69 32.59 9.28
N GLY A 221 15.57 33.51 10.24
CA GLY A 221 15.14 34.88 9.98
C GLY A 221 15.90 35.88 10.83
N GLY A 222 17.03 36.40 10.32
CA GLY A 222 17.78 37.48 10.97
C GLY A 222 19.30 37.42 10.72
N ARG A 223 19.92 38.61 10.64
CA ARG A 223 21.37 38.85 10.40
C ARG A 223 22.28 37.79 11.03
N ARG A 224 23.30 37.35 10.28
CA ARG A 224 24.37 36.39 10.68
C ARG A 224 24.57 36.35 12.18
N SER A 225 24.27 35.19 12.78
CA SER A 225 24.50 34.89 14.19
C SER A 225 25.90 35.33 14.60
N VAL A 226 25.98 36.31 15.52
CA VAL A 226 27.22 36.63 16.23
C VAL A 226 27.64 35.36 16.98
N LYS A 227 28.93 35.02 16.93
CA LYS A 227 29.47 33.84 17.63
C LYS A 227 29.23 34.01 19.14
N GLY A 228 28.38 33.16 19.72
CA GLY A 228 27.93 33.26 21.12
C GLY A 228 26.57 33.95 21.32
N GLY A 229 25.83 34.27 20.26
CA GLY A 229 24.48 34.82 20.33
C GLY A 229 23.40 33.79 20.66
N LEU A 230 22.23 34.30 21.07
CA LEU A 230 20.98 33.55 21.22
C LEU A 230 20.36 33.31 19.83
N GLY A 231 19.81 32.11 19.63
CA GLY A 231 18.98 31.76 18.48
C GLY A 231 17.54 31.55 18.91
N THR A 232 16.59 31.80 18.00
CA THR A 232 15.18 31.50 18.23
C THR A 232 14.86 30.11 17.69
N TYR A 233 14.27 29.28 18.54
CA TYR A 233 13.93 27.89 18.24
C TYR A 233 12.45 27.63 18.50
N HIS A 234 11.89 26.62 17.84
CA HIS A 234 10.57 26.10 18.14
C HIS A 234 10.54 24.57 17.93
N VAL A 235 9.62 23.91 18.63
CA VAL A 235 9.34 22.50 18.39
C VAL A 235 8.41 22.39 17.18
N ARG A 236 8.74 21.50 16.26
CA ARG A 236 7.87 21.08 15.14
C ARG A 236 7.69 19.58 15.23
N TRP A 237 6.46 19.10 15.11
CA TRP A 237 6.17 17.67 15.05
C TRP A 237 6.26 17.20 13.61
N ALA A 238 7.23 16.33 13.34
CA ALA A 238 7.38 15.71 12.03
C ALA A 238 6.53 14.43 11.98
N ALA A 239 5.72 14.30 10.93
CA ALA A 239 5.06 13.04 10.62
C ALA A 239 6.11 11.94 10.37
N SER A 240 5.83 10.75 10.89
CA SER A 240 6.65 9.56 10.70
C SER A 240 6.32 8.88 9.36
N VAL A 241 6.58 7.58 9.24
CA VAL A 241 6.37 6.80 8.01
C VAL A 241 4.90 6.82 7.65
N MET A 242 4.59 7.54 6.58
CA MET A 242 3.27 7.56 5.98
C MET A 242 3.04 6.26 5.20
N ASP A 243 1.79 5.81 5.20
CA ASP A 243 1.35 4.80 4.26
C ASP A 243 1.53 5.35 2.83
N ARG A 244 2.30 4.62 2.02
CA ARG A 244 2.64 5.05 0.67
C ARG A 244 1.43 4.99 -0.24
N ASP A 245 0.61 3.95 -0.14
CA ASP A 245 -0.50 3.75 -1.07
C ASP A 245 -1.58 4.81 -0.81
N LYS A 246 -1.81 5.13 0.48
CA LYS A 246 -2.67 6.26 0.86
C LYS A 246 -2.10 7.60 0.41
N LEU A 247 -0.79 7.83 0.57
CA LEU A 247 -0.16 9.08 0.14
C LEU A 247 -0.16 9.22 -1.39
N ASP A 248 0.10 8.14 -2.12
CA ASP A 248 0.07 8.10 -3.59
C ASP A 248 -1.36 8.37 -4.07
N ALA A 249 -2.37 7.72 -3.50
CA ALA A 249 -3.79 7.99 -3.82
C ALA A 249 -4.20 9.45 -3.51
N LEU A 250 -3.74 10.00 -2.38
CA LEU A 250 -4.01 11.40 -2.02
C LEU A 250 -3.32 12.37 -2.98
N ALA A 251 -2.08 12.08 -3.39
CA ALA A 251 -1.32 12.89 -4.35
C ALA A 251 -1.93 12.84 -5.75
N ASP A 252 -2.37 11.66 -6.21
CA ASP A 252 -3.03 11.49 -7.50
C ASP A 252 -4.35 12.27 -7.56
N ALA A 253 -5.09 12.28 -6.45
CA ALA A 253 -6.33 13.03 -6.29
C ALA A 253 -6.14 14.53 -6.01
N ALA A 254 -4.91 15.05 -5.87
CA ALA A 254 -4.65 16.45 -5.52
C ALA A 254 -5.11 17.42 -6.62
N PRO A 255 -6.13 18.26 -6.39
CA PRO A 255 -6.61 19.21 -7.38
C PRO A 255 -5.61 20.36 -7.58
N GLY A 256 -5.51 20.90 -8.79
CA GLY A 256 -4.67 22.08 -9.06
C GLY A 256 -5.03 23.28 -8.18
N ALA A 257 -6.31 23.46 -7.84
CA ALA A 257 -6.79 24.48 -6.91
C ALA A 257 -6.15 24.35 -5.50
N ALA A 258 -5.90 23.13 -5.01
CA ALA A 258 -5.21 22.93 -3.72
C ALA A 258 -3.75 23.43 -3.77
N MET A 259 -3.12 23.29 -4.94
CA MET A 259 -1.72 23.65 -5.18
C MET A 259 -1.53 25.09 -5.67
N ALA A 260 -2.60 25.86 -5.88
CA ALA A 260 -2.55 27.16 -6.56
C ALA A 260 -1.57 28.17 -5.94
N VAL A 261 -1.37 28.10 -4.61
CA VAL A 261 -0.47 29.00 -3.86
C VAL A 261 0.88 28.33 -3.52
N SER A 262 1.05 27.05 -3.86
CA SER A 262 2.27 26.30 -3.53
C SER A 262 3.36 26.52 -4.57
N ASP A 263 4.60 26.60 -4.10
CA ASP A 263 5.81 26.59 -4.93
C ASP A 263 6.20 25.17 -5.41
N ARG A 264 5.56 24.14 -4.85
CA ARG A 264 5.85 22.74 -5.15
C ARG A 264 5.11 22.29 -6.41
N LYS A 265 5.87 21.85 -7.41
CA LYS A 265 5.33 21.30 -8.67
C LYS A 265 4.99 19.81 -8.56
N ASP A 266 5.69 19.08 -7.69
CA ASP A 266 5.47 17.65 -7.47
C ASP A 266 4.27 17.44 -6.53
N ARG A 267 3.22 16.75 -7.02
CA ARG A 267 1.99 16.48 -6.26
C ARG A 267 2.21 15.63 -5.02
N LYS A 268 3.15 14.68 -5.08
CA LYS A 268 3.46 13.78 -3.96
C LYS A 268 4.23 14.52 -2.88
N GLU A 269 5.18 15.37 -3.28
CA GLU A 269 5.88 16.26 -2.35
C GLU A 269 4.91 17.26 -1.70
N PHE A 270 3.97 17.81 -2.48
CA PHE A 270 2.91 18.69 -1.99
C PHE A 270 1.99 17.99 -0.98
N ALA A 271 1.39 16.84 -1.35
CA ALA A 271 0.50 16.08 -0.47
C ALA A 271 1.21 15.66 0.81
N GLY A 272 2.45 15.19 0.72
CA GLY A 272 3.26 14.82 1.89
C GLY A 272 3.54 16.02 2.80
N ALA A 273 3.82 17.19 2.24
CA ALA A 273 4.03 18.42 3.00
C ALA A 273 2.76 18.88 3.72
N VAL A 274 1.61 18.85 3.05
CA VAL A 274 0.30 19.19 3.64
C VAL A 274 -0.03 18.24 4.80
N VAL A 275 0.09 16.92 4.60
CA VAL A 275 -0.17 15.94 5.66
C VAL A 275 0.79 16.11 6.84
N ALA A 276 2.07 16.41 6.58
CA ALA A 276 3.04 16.67 7.63
C ALA A 276 2.69 17.93 8.45
N ASP A 277 2.22 18.98 7.80
CA ASP A 277 1.85 20.25 8.44
C ASP A 277 0.53 20.13 9.23
N LEU A 278 -0.44 19.36 8.70
CA LEU A 278 -1.65 18.99 9.42
C LEU A 278 -1.33 18.13 10.66
N THR A 279 -0.45 17.14 10.52
CA THR A 279 0.03 16.30 11.64
C THR A 279 0.66 17.16 12.72
N ASP A 280 1.47 18.14 12.33
CA ASP A 280 2.06 19.12 13.25
C ASP A 280 0.99 19.96 13.97
N ALA A 281 0.03 20.51 13.23
CA ALA A 281 -1.05 21.31 13.80
C ALA A 281 -1.90 20.52 14.81
N ILE A 282 -2.31 19.29 14.48
CA ILE A 282 -3.08 18.41 15.39
C ILE A 282 -2.29 18.17 16.67
N THR A 283 -1.01 17.83 16.54
CA THR A 283 -0.18 17.47 17.69
C THR A 283 0.09 18.68 18.58
N ARG A 284 0.26 19.88 18.01
CA ARG A 284 0.39 21.13 18.78
C ARG A 284 -0.89 21.48 19.54
N ILE A 285 -2.06 21.30 18.93
CA ILE A 285 -3.35 21.48 19.62
C ILE A 285 -3.45 20.52 20.81
N ALA A 286 -3.11 19.25 20.62
CA ALA A 286 -3.11 18.26 21.70
C ALA A 286 -2.10 18.61 22.81
N ALA A 287 -0.90 19.09 22.45
CA ALA A 287 0.13 19.50 23.40
C ALA A 287 -0.31 20.70 24.27
N LEU A 288 -1.09 21.64 23.71
CA LEU A 288 -1.66 22.78 24.47
C LEU A 288 -2.65 22.35 25.55
N GLN A 289 -3.25 21.16 25.44
CA GLN A 289 -4.20 20.64 26.42
C GLN A 289 -3.51 19.95 27.61
N ILE A 290 -2.18 19.81 27.56
CA ILE A 290 -1.40 19.16 28.61
C ILE A 290 -0.84 20.23 29.54
N GLU A 291 -1.14 20.12 30.83
CA GLU A 291 -0.52 20.96 31.85
C GLU A 291 0.96 20.57 32.03
N VAL A 292 1.85 21.53 31.80
CA VAL A 292 3.30 21.37 31.97
C VAL A 292 3.85 22.44 32.92
N PRO A 293 4.98 22.17 33.62
CA PRO A 293 5.65 23.18 34.43
C PRO A 293 6.05 24.43 33.63
N ALA A 294 6.25 25.53 34.32
CA ALA A 294 6.73 26.76 33.68
C ALA A 294 8.16 26.55 33.13
N ALA A 295 8.36 26.93 31.87
CA ALA A 295 9.69 26.90 31.25
C ALA A 295 10.67 27.85 31.98
N PRO A 296 11.97 27.51 32.03
CA PRO A 296 13.00 28.44 32.50
C PRO A 296 12.96 29.77 31.74
N GLU A 297 13.01 30.90 32.44
CA GLU A 297 12.91 32.23 31.81
C GLU A 297 14.06 32.53 30.83
N ARG A 298 15.25 32.00 31.12
CA ARG A 298 16.47 32.22 30.34
C ARG A 298 17.28 30.93 30.27
N PRO A 299 16.95 30.00 29.36
CA PRO A 299 17.63 28.73 29.29
C PRO A 299 19.09 28.96 28.86
N SER A 300 20.03 28.54 29.72
CA SER A 300 21.46 28.81 29.53
C SER A 300 22.30 27.54 29.53
N THR A 301 21.82 26.50 30.22
CA THR A 301 22.42 25.16 30.24
C THR A 301 21.72 24.20 29.28
N LYS A 302 22.34 23.05 29.03
CA LYS A 302 21.74 21.99 28.21
C LYS A 302 20.43 21.45 28.83
N ASN A 303 20.37 21.36 30.15
CA ASN A 303 19.17 20.90 30.85
C ASN A 303 18.07 21.95 30.75
N ASP A 304 18.37 23.23 30.96
CA ASP A 304 17.36 24.30 30.84
C ASP A 304 16.73 24.33 29.44
N VAL A 305 17.56 24.17 28.40
CA VAL A 305 17.07 24.10 27.01
C VAL A 305 16.22 22.86 26.80
N GLY A 306 16.62 21.71 27.37
CA GLY A 306 15.81 20.48 27.34
C GLY A 306 14.46 20.63 28.03
N GLU A 307 14.42 21.22 29.23
CA GLU A 307 13.19 21.53 29.95
C GLU A 307 12.31 22.51 29.17
N THR A 308 12.91 23.54 28.57
CA THR A 308 12.19 24.50 27.73
C THR A 308 11.53 23.80 26.53
N ILE A 309 12.22 22.86 25.88
CA ILE A 309 11.65 22.07 24.78
C ILE A 309 10.44 21.26 25.24
N LEU A 310 10.53 20.59 26.40
CA LEU A 310 9.42 19.81 26.96
C LEU A 310 8.23 20.69 27.37
N CYS A 311 8.49 21.92 27.83
CA CYS A 311 7.44 22.87 28.18
C CYS A 311 6.83 23.56 26.95
N ARG A 312 7.52 23.57 25.80
CA ARG A 312 7.10 24.22 24.55
C ARG A 312 6.79 23.23 23.42
N LEU A 313 6.25 22.05 23.76
CA LEU A 313 5.80 21.06 22.77
C LEU A 313 4.63 21.55 21.92
N ASP A 314 3.96 22.63 22.35
CA ASP A 314 2.97 23.40 21.60
C ASP A 314 3.56 24.16 20.41
N GLY A 315 4.89 24.18 20.27
CA GLY A 315 5.60 24.86 19.19
C GLY A 315 5.80 26.36 19.42
N SER A 316 5.53 26.86 20.63
CA SER A 316 5.82 28.26 20.94
C SER A 316 7.32 28.54 20.90
N ALA A 317 7.69 29.68 20.30
CA ALA A 317 9.08 30.04 20.07
C ALA A 317 9.79 30.44 21.38
N PHE A 318 11.06 30.07 21.50
CA PHE A 318 11.91 30.45 22.64
C PHE A 318 13.34 30.76 22.20
N GLN A 319 14.09 31.48 23.03
CA GLN A 319 15.50 31.82 22.78
C GLN A 319 16.44 30.89 23.56
N ALA A 320 17.51 30.43 22.92
CA ALA A 320 18.54 29.62 23.56
C ALA A 320 19.93 29.89 22.98
N PRO A 321 21.04 29.61 23.73
CA PRO A 321 22.39 29.69 23.21
C PRO A 321 22.57 28.82 21.96
N THR A 322 23.03 29.43 20.87
CA THR A 322 23.12 28.77 19.55
C THR A 322 23.96 27.48 19.54
N GLY A 323 25.03 27.41 20.34
CA GLY A 323 25.86 26.21 20.47
C GLY A 323 25.11 25.02 21.06
N ILE A 324 24.27 25.26 22.08
CA ILE A 324 23.48 24.21 22.75
C ILE A 324 22.27 23.84 21.89
N GLY A 325 21.54 24.84 21.39
CA GLY A 325 20.37 24.63 20.54
C GLY A 325 20.72 23.81 19.30
N ASN A 326 21.80 24.18 18.59
CA ASN A 326 22.20 23.46 17.38
C ASN A 326 22.71 22.03 17.65
N ASP A 327 23.37 21.76 18.80
CA ASP A 327 23.70 20.37 19.21
C ASP A 327 22.42 19.54 19.40
N ILE A 328 21.38 20.11 20.02
CA ILE A 328 20.10 19.44 20.22
C ILE A 328 19.37 19.23 18.89
N VAL A 329 19.28 20.25 18.02
CA VAL A 329 18.72 20.14 16.65
C VAL A 329 19.35 18.96 15.91
N GLN A 330 20.69 18.87 15.90
CA GLN A 330 21.41 17.80 15.23
C GLN A 330 21.19 16.42 15.84
N ARG A 331 21.02 16.32 17.17
CA ARG A 331 20.76 15.04 17.86
C ARG A 331 19.32 14.58 17.66
N MET A 332 18.34 15.47 17.83
CA MET A 332 16.93 15.16 17.59
C MET A 332 16.69 14.80 16.12
N GLY A 333 17.28 15.55 15.19
CA GLY A 333 17.21 15.22 13.76
C GLY A 333 17.80 13.84 13.43
N ARG A 334 18.96 13.49 14.00
CA ARG A 334 19.56 12.15 13.83
C ARG A 334 18.70 11.03 14.41
N TRP A 335 18.06 11.26 15.56
CA TRP A 335 17.14 10.31 16.17
C TRP A 335 15.87 10.13 15.32
N ALA A 336 15.25 11.24 14.90
CA ALA A 336 14.03 11.24 14.09
C ALA A 336 14.23 10.72 12.65
N GLN A 337 15.44 10.83 12.09
CA GLN A 337 15.74 10.38 10.73
C GLN A 337 15.39 8.90 10.49
N SER A 338 15.46 8.07 11.53
CA SER A 338 15.13 6.64 11.46
C SER A 338 13.65 6.35 11.16
N VAL A 339 12.76 7.32 11.37
CA VAL A 339 11.31 7.16 11.25
C VAL A 339 10.64 8.22 10.36
N THR A 340 11.39 9.23 9.89
CA THR A 340 10.91 10.32 9.01
C THR A 340 11.51 10.24 7.60
N GLY A 341 12.72 9.68 7.44
CA GLY A 341 13.44 9.62 6.16
C GLY A 341 13.29 8.31 5.38
N THR A 342 12.30 7.48 5.70
CA THR A 342 12.22 6.08 5.28
C THR A 342 11.35 5.84 4.04
N ALA A 343 10.72 6.88 3.48
CA ALA A 343 9.71 6.74 2.44
C ALA A 343 10.24 6.18 1.10
N ASN A 344 11.53 6.34 0.79
CA ASN A 344 12.02 6.11 -0.58
C ASN A 344 12.62 4.72 -0.82
N THR A 345 12.80 3.88 0.20
CA THR A 345 13.44 2.56 0.03
C THR A 345 13.03 1.59 1.12
N ARG A 346 12.11 0.67 0.79
CA ARG A 346 11.67 -0.40 1.68
C ARG A 346 12.53 -1.65 1.49
N LEU A 347 12.76 -2.35 2.60
CA LEU A 347 13.27 -3.71 2.58
C LEU A 347 12.07 -4.64 2.63
N LEU A 348 12.13 -5.73 1.87
CA LEU A 348 11.16 -6.81 1.91
C LEU A 348 11.66 -7.88 2.88
N VAL A 349 10.87 -8.19 3.90
CA VAL A 349 11.07 -9.37 4.75
C VAL A 349 10.27 -10.50 4.15
N LYS A 350 10.96 -11.48 3.56
CA LYS A 350 10.33 -12.63 2.93
C LYS A 350 10.52 -13.86 3.79
N LEU A 351 9.41 -14.55 4.09
CA LEU A 351 9.42 -15.85 4.74
C LEU A 351 9.18 -16.92 3.69
N ASN A 352 10.17 -17.79 3.49
CA ASN A 352 10.02 -18.96 2.65
C ASN A 352 9.37 -20.09 3.46
N PRO A 353 8.51 -20.93 2.83
CA PRO A 353 7.97 -22.12 3.49
C PRO A 353 9.10 -23.06 3.95
N PRO A 354 8.84 -23.93 4.94
CA PRO A 354 9.84 -24.82 5.50
C PRO A 354 10.38 -25.79 4.45
N ASP A 355 11.63 -26.17 4.60
CA ASP A 355 12.27 -27.24 3.83
C ASP A 355 11.94 -28.63 4.41
N GLU A 356 12.59 -29.67 3.90
CA GLU A 356 12.39 -31.07 4.35
C GLU A 356 12.78 -31.30 5.82
N ASP A 357 13.54 -30.37 6.43
CA ASP A 357 13.97 -30.40 7.84
C ASP A 357 13.08 -29.50 8.74
N ASP A 358 11.90 -29.10 8.26
CA ASP A 358 10.94 -28.20 8.92
C ASP A 358 11.54 -26.81 9.26
N ALA A 359 12.59 -26.39 8.53
CA ALA A 359 13.31 -25.15 8.79
C ALA A 359 12.78 -23.99 7.93
N TRP A 360 12.27 -22.95 8.58
CA TRP A 360 11.74 -21.77 7.89
C TRP A 360 12.84 -20.74 7.62
N LEU A 361 13.03 -20.35 6.36
CA LEU A 361 14.03 -19.35 5.99
C LEU A 361 13.39 -17.97 5.86
N ALA A 362 13.77 -17.05 6.74
CA ALA A 362 13.49 -15.63 6.56
C ALA A 362 14.69 -14.92 5.91
N GLU A 363 14.42 -14.17 4.83
CA GLU A 363 15.41 -13.41 4.08
C GLU A 363 14.97 -11.95 3.91
N VAL A 364 15.92 -11.03 4.08
CA VAL A 364 15.68 -9.60 3.86
C VAL A 364 16.22 -9.19 2.50
N LEU A 365 15.30 -8.75 1.64
CA LEU A 365 15.58 -8.34 0.28
C LEU A 365 15.49 -6.81 0.14
N ALA A 366 16.29 -6.26 -0.76
CA ALA A 366 16.36 -4.85 -1.07
C ALA A 366 16.25 -4.63 -2.59
N PRO A 367 15.72 -3.48 -3.05
CA PRO A 367 15.68 -3.16 -4.47
C PRO A 367 17.10 -3.02 -5.06
N GLY A 368 17.44 -3.92 -5.98
CA GLY A 368 18.71 -3.97 -6.71
C GLY A 368 18.71 -3.14 -8.00
N GLY A 369 19.86 -3.09 -8.67
CA GLY A 369 20.09 -2.19 -9.80
C GLY A 369 19.24 -2.45 -11.05
N ARG A 370 19.01 -3.73 -11.42
CA ARG A 370 18.35 -4.12 -12.69
C ARG A 370 16.86 -4.49 -12.53
N SER A 371 16.17 -3.91 -11.54
CA SER A 371 14.75 -4.14 -11.20
C SER A 371 14.41 -5.41 -10.40
N GLY A 372 15.42 -6.18 -9.98
CA GLY A 372 15.25 -7.33 -9.10
C GLY A 372 15.33 -6.97 -7.61
N LEU A 373 14.62 -7.72 -6.78
CA LEU A 373 14.89 -7.80 -5.35
C LEU A 373 16.10 -8.71 -5.13
N GLU A 374 17.09 -8.22 -4.39
CA GLU A 374 18.32 -8.96 -4.08
C GLU A 374 18.53 -9.02 -2.55
N PRO A 375 19.23 -10.03 -2.02
CA PRO A 375 19.59 -10.06 -0.61
C PRO A 375 20.27 -8.76 -0.17
N VAL A 376 19.86 -8.21 0.97
CA VAL A 376 20.24 -6.86 1.41
C VAL A 376 21.75 -6.64 1.45
N GLU A 377 22.53 -7.67 1.81
CA GLU A 377 23.99 -7.60 1.81
C GLU A 377 24.58 -7.42 0.39
N VAL A 378 24.01 -8.11 -0.61
CA VAL A 378 24.42 -7.99 -2.02
C VAL A 378 24.04 -6.61 -2.55
N ALA A 379 22.80 -6.17 -2.30
CA ALA A 379 22.34 -4.85 -2.70
C ALA A 379 23.18 -3.72 -2.07
N MET A 380 23.63 -3.89 -0.82
CA MET A 380 24.53 -2.94 -0.16
C MET A 380 25.92 -2.86 -0.80
N ALA A 381 26.42 -3.97 -1.35
CA ALA A 381 27.72 -4.04 -1.99
C ALA A 381 27.71 -3.47 -3.42
N THR A 382 26.59 -3.61 -4.14
CA THR A 382 26.45 -3.19 -5.54
C THR A 382 25.89 -1.76 -5.69
N ALA A 383 25.20 -1.24 -4.67
CA ALA A 383 24.58 0.09 -4.75
C ALA A 383 25.57 1.25 -4.53
N SER A 384 25.15 2.45 -4.97
CA SER A 384 25.88 3.70 -4.67
C SER A 384 26.07 3.90 -3.16
N GLN A 385 27.09 4.67 -2.77
CA GLN A 385 27.42 4.92 -1.36
C GLN A 385 26.23 5.50 -0.56
N THR A 386 25.39 6.33 -1.19
CA THR A 386 24.19 6.92 -0.55
C THR A 386 23.10 5.87 -0.33
N LYS A 387 22.83 5.01 -1.34
CA LYS A 387 21.85 3.92 -1.21
C LYS A 387 22.31 2.87 -0.20
N SER A 388 23.59 2.49 -0.24
CA SER A 388 24.19 1.56 0.72
C SER A 388 24.08 2.05 2.18
N LYS A 389 24.32 3.33 2.45
CA LYS A 389 24.08 3.94 3.77
C LYS A 389 22.61 3.88 4.18
N THR A 390 21.69 4.04 3.23
CA THR A 390 20.24 3.98 3.48
C THR A 390 19.80 2.56 3.82
N PHE A 391 20.23 1.55 3.05
CA PHE A 391 20.01 0.14 3.36
C PHE A 391 20.57 -0.23 4.74
N ASN A 392 21.79 0.22 5.06
CA ASN A 392 22.40 -0.07 6.37
C ASN A 392 21.56 0.48 7.55
N ARG A 393 20.94 1.66 7.39
CA ARG A 393 20.05 2.20 8.42
C ARG A 393 18.75 1.40 8.53
N GLN A 394 18.17 0.98 7.39
CA GLN A 394 16.95 0.19 7.38
C GLN A 394 17.16 -1.19 8.00
N ILE A 395 18.25 -1.88 7.67
CA ILE A 395 18.54 -3.19 8.26
C ILE A 395 18.84 -3.08 9.76
N GLN A 396 19.53 -2.03 10.22
CA GLN A 396 19.73 -1.78 11.66
C GLN A 396 18.43 -1.53 12.41
N ARG A 397 17.46 -0.87 11.75
CA ARG A 397 16.12 -0.66 12.31
C ARG A 397 15.34 -1.97 12.35
N LEU A 398 15.42 -2.77 11.29
CA LEU A 398 14.78 -4.07 11.21
C LEU A 398 15.36 -5.04 12.26
N GLU A 399 16.68 -5.09 12.43
CA GLU A 399 17.37 -5.89 13.46
C GLU A 399 16.90 -5.57 14.90
N ARG A 400 16.38 -4.35 15.15
CA ARG A 400 15.81 -3.97 16.44
C ARG A 400 14.36 -4.42 16.62
N LEU A 401 13.59 -4.46 15.54
CA LEU A 401 12.18 -4.88 15.54
C LEU A 401 12.04 -6.39 15.40
N PHE A 402 12.99 -7.02 14.72
CA PHE A 402 13.07 -8.45 14.48
C PHE A 402 14.45 -8.99 14.93
N PRO A 403 14.67 -9.16 16.25
CA PRO A 403 15.98 -9.55 16.80
C PRO A 403 16.48 -10.91 16.35
N ALA A 404 15.61 -11.78 15.82
CA ALA A 404 16.00 -13.08 15.28
C ALA A 404 17.10 -12.95 14.22
N LEU A 405 17.10 -11.86 13.43
CA LEU A 405 18.12 -11.57 12.41
C LEU A 405 19.56 -11.44 12.96
N LEU A 406 19.72 -11.22 14.27
CA LEU A 406 21.03 -11.13 14.92
C LEU A 406 21.60 -12.51 15.31
N ARG A 407 20.83 -13.60 15.14
CA ARG A 407 21.25 -14.95 15.44
C ARG A 407 22.41 -15.36 14.51
N PRO A 408 23.54 -15.87 15.05
CA PRO A 408 24.59 -16.43 14.22
C PRO A 408 24.08 -17.70 13.52
N GLY A 409 24.30 -17.82 12.21
CA GLY A 409 23.88 -19.00 11.43
C GLY A 409 23.32 -18.69 10.05
N GLY A 410 22.95 -17.43 9.78
CA GLY A 410 22.64 -16.99 8.41
C GLY A 410 23.86 -17.06 7.50
N ARG A 411 23.66 -17.38 6.22
CA ARG A 411 24.74 -17.34 5.21
C ARG A 411 25.17 -15.90 4.92
N ARG A 412 24.25 -14.96 5.12
CA ARG A 412 24.38 -13.52 4.86
C ARG A 412 23.69 -12.72 5.95
N ARG A 413 24.07 -11.45 6.06
CA ARG A 413 23.35 -10.50 6.92
C ARG A 413 21.92 -10.34 6.40
N GLY A 414 20.94 -10.48 7.29
CA GLY A 414 19.52 -10.41 6.93
C GLY A 414 18.91 -11.76 6.54
N GLU A 415 19.64 -12.87 6.70
CA GLU A 415 19.09 -14.22 6.57
C GLU A 415 19.09 -14.91 7.94
N VAL A 416 18.00 -15.59 8.28
CA VAL A 416 17.88 -16.35 9.53
C VAL A 416 16.97 -17.56 9.35
N ILE A 417 17.34 -18.67 9.97
CA ILE A 417 16.47 -19.84 10.13
C ILE A 417 15.60 -19.63 11.36
N LEU A 418 14.29 -19.70 11.16
CA LEU A 418 13.25 -19.58 12.16
C LEU A 418 12.69 -20.95 12.53
N SER A 419 12.32 -21.08 13.80
CA SER A 419 11.45 -22.16 14.24
C SER A 419 10.01 -21.94 13.76
N GLN A 420 9.20 -22.99 13.81
CA GLN A 420 7.79 -22.93 13.42
C GLN A 420 6.96 -21.90 14.22
N ASP A 421 7.24 -21.74 15.52
CA ASP A 421 6.59 -20.71 16.34
C ASP A 421 7.01 -19.29 15.92
N GLU A 422 8.29 -19.08 15.61
CA GLU A 422 8.79 -17.79 15.10
C GLU A 422 8.22 -17.47 13.71
N ALA A 423 8.08 -18.48 12.84
CA ALA A 423 7.44 -18.35 11.54
C ALA A 423 5.96 -17.97 11.69
N TRP A 424 5.23 -18.61 12.61
CA TRP A 424 3.85 -18.24 12.94
C TRP A 424 3.73 -16.80 13.42
N GLN A 425 4.60 -16.37 14.34
CA GLN A 425 4.62 -14.98 14.81
C GLN A 425 4.82 -14.00 13.66
N LEU A 426 5.74 -14.31 12.72
CA LEU A 426 5.99 -13.50 11.53
C LEU A 426 4.80 -13.49 10.55
N MET A 427 4.05 -14.59 10.43
CA MET A 427 2.81 -14.67 9.65
C MET A 427 1.60 -13.99 10.32
N SER A 428 1.72 -13.63 11.59
CA SER A 428 0.66 -13.02 12.40
C SER A 428 1.08 -11.61 12.87
N ASP A 429 1.16 -11.39 14.18
CA ASP A 429 1.26 -10.05 14.77
C ASP A 429 2.60 -9.36 14.48
N MET A 430 3.69 -10.13 14.33
CA MET A 430 5.00 -9.56 14.00
C MET A 430 5.03 -9.07 12.55
N GLY A 431 4.40 -9.79 11.61
CA GLY A 431 4.26 -9.35 10.22
C GLY A 431 3.53 -8.00 10.15
N ASP A 432 2.39 -7.90 10.83
CA ASP A 432 1.59 -6.66 10.91
C ASP A 432 2.41 -5.51 11.53
N SER A 433 3.20 -5.80 12.56
CA SER A 433 4.08 -4.81 13.21
C SER A 433 5.20 -4.31 12.28
N LEU A 434 5.78 -5.18 11.45
CA LEU A 434 6.80 -4.82 10.48
C LEU A 434 6.23 -3.98 9.32
N VAL A 435 5.03 -4.33 8.83
CA VAL A 435 4.30 -3.53 7.84
C VAL A 435 4.00 -2.14 8.38
N ASN A 436 3.53 -2.04 9.62
CA ASN A 436 3.29 -0.76 10.28
C ASN A 436 4.56 0.06 10.49
N ALA A 437 5.71 -0.60 10.66
CA ALA A 437 7.01 0.05 10.67
C ALA A 437 7.48 0.47 9.25
N GLY A 438 6.75 0.15 8.18
CA GLY A 438 7.09 0.53 6.81
C GLY A 438 8.10 -0.39 6.13
N PHE A 439 8.17 -1.65 6.57
CA PHE A 439 8.81 -2.72 5.81
C PHE A 439 7.75 -3.42 4.96
N ASP A 440 8.14 -3.94 3.80
CA ASP A 440 7.27 -4.84 3.06
C ASP A 440 7.44 -6.25 3.66
N VAL A 441 6.36 -7.02 3.77
CA VAL A 441 6.39 -8.38 4.32
C VAL A 441 5.73 -9.32 3.33
N ALA A 442 6.47 -10.33 2.87
CA ALA A 442 5.96 -11.41 2.04
C ALA A 442 6.03 -12.71 2.84
N VAL A 443 4.88 -13.12 3.38
CA VAL A 443 4.74 -14.36 4.14
C VAL A 443 3.73 -15.29 3.48
N PRO A 444 3.82 -16.61 3.71
CA PRO A 444 2.80 -17.55 3.28
C PRO A 444 1.42 -17.22 3.89
N ALA A 445 0.35 -17.57 3.18
CA ALA A 445 -1.01 -17.34 3.64
C ALA A 445 -1.29 -18.13 4.92
N LEU A 446 -1.96 -17.49 5.89
CA LEU A 446 -2.24 -18.04 7.20
C LEU A 446 -3.75 -18.12 7.46
N ASN A 447 -4.25 -19.30 7.85
CA ASN A 447 -5.60 -19.47 8.31
C ASN A 447 -5.65 -19.53 9.84
N ARG A 448 -6.23 -18.51 10.46
CA ARG A 448 -6.34 -18.41 11.93
C ARG A 448 -7.56 -19.15 12.51
N LYS A 449 -8.41 -19.75 11.66
CA LYS A 449 -9.59 -20.48 12.14
C LYS A 449 -9.17 -21.83 12.69
N LYS A 450 -9.71 -22.20 13.86
CA LYS A 450 -9.50 -23.52 14.44
C LYS A 450 -10.13 -24.57 13.53
N THR A 451 -9.33 -25.56 13.15
CA THR A 451 -9.77 -26.70 12.33
C THR A 451 -9.94 -27.92 13.22
N THR A 452 -11.18 -28.41 13.31
CA THR A 452 -11.47 -29.64 14.05
C THR A 452 -11.13 -30.86 13.18
N PRO A 453 -10.37 -31.84 13.67
CA PRO A 453 -10.08 -33.05 12.91
C PRO A 453 -11.32 -33.90 12.68
N THR A 454 -11.30 -34.65 11.58
CA THR A 454 -12.26 -35.73 11.31
C THR A 454 -11.53 -37.05 11.11
N LEU A 455 -12.11 -38.15 11.57
CA LEU A 455 -11.55 -39.47 11.27
C LEU A 455 -11.93 -39.89 9.86
N ARG A 456 -10.96 -40.45 9.13
CA ARG A 456 -11.16 -41.06 7.83
C ARG A 456 -10.85 -42.55 7.89
N LEU A 457 -11.76 -43.31 7.28
CA LEU A 457 -11.62 -44.73 7.03
C LEU A 457 -11.40 -44.94 5.52
N THR A 458 -10.24 -45.45 5.14
CA THR A 458 -9.89 -45.71 3.74
C THR A 458 -9.86 -47.21 3.49
N THR A 459 -10.55 -47.68 2.44
CA THR A 459 -10.50 -49.07 1.98
C THR A 459 -9.45 -49.28 0.89
N GLU A 460 -8.67 -50.35 1.00
CA GLU A 460 -7.58 -50.66 0.06
C GLU A 460 -7.90 -51.82 -0.91
N SER A 461 -9.04 -52.51 -0.78
CA SER A 461 -9.41 -53.63 -1.67
C SER A 461 -10.02 -53.18 -3.01
N SER A 462 -9.57 -53.81 -4.11
CA SER A 462 -9.99 -53.52 -5.49
C SER A 462 -11.19 -54.34 -6.00
N GLU A 463 -11.75 -55.24 -5.19
CA GLU A 463 -12.91 -56.04 -5.58
C GLU A 463 -14.20 -55.23 -5.37
N THR A 464 -14.86 -54.89 -6.48
CA THR A 464 -16.02 -53.97 -6.54
C THR A 464 -17.37 -54.65 -6.26
N VAL A 465 -17.41 -55.97 -6.10
CA VAL A 465 -18.67 -56.75 -6.03
C VAL A 465 -18.69 -57.63 -4.78
N VAL A 466 -18.86 -57.03 -3.59
CA VAL A 466 -18.74 -57.77 -2.32
C VAL A 466 -19.66 -57.20 -1.23
N GLY A 467 -20.50 -58.07 -0.64
CA GLY A 467 -21.65 -57.71 0.21
C GLY A 467 -21.30 -57.29 1.65
N ALA A 468 -22.32 -56.84 2.39
CA ALA A 468 -22.20 -56.19 3.70
C ALA A 468 -21.39 -56.96 4.79
N GLN A 469 -21.29 -58.30 4.71
CA GLN A 469 -20.53 -59.13 5.65
C GLN A 469 -19.06 -59.40 5.26
N GLN A 470 -18.63 -59.07 4.04
CA GLN A 470 -17.28 -59.40 3.60
C GLN A 470 -16.26 -58.41 4.18
N LEU A 471 -15.14 -58.96 4.66
CA LEU A 471 -14.03 -58.19 5.24
C LEU A 471 -13.20 -57.53 4.12
N ALA A 472 -13.01 -56.22 4.23
CA ALA A 472 -12.07 -55.43 3.43
C ALA A 472 -10.88 -54.99 4.28
N ASP A 473 -9.72 -54.83 3.65
CA ASP A 473 -8.56 -54.22 4.29
C ASP A 473 -8.80 -52.70 4.42
N VAL A 474 -8.62 -52.19 5.64
CA VAL A 474 -8.90 -50.80 5.99
C VAL A 474 -7.72 -50.12 6.67
N ARG A 475 -7.61 -48.82 6.42
CA ARG A 475 -6.63 -47.93 7.04
C ARG A 475 -7.34 -46.74 7.69
N TRP A 476 -6.91 -46.42 8.91
CA TRP A 476 -7.39 -45.27 9.67
C TRP A 476 -6.42 -44.10 9.55
N SER A 477 -6.97 -42.91 9.36
CA SER A 477 -6.23 -41.64 9.34
C SER A 477 -7.06 -40.51 9.93
N ALA A 478 -6.41 -39.42 10.32
CA ALA A 478 -7.09 -38.20 10.78
C ALA A 478 -6.92 -37.11 9.73
N VAL A 479 -8.01 -36.43 9.37
CA VAL A 479 -8.02 -35.37 8.38
C VAL A 479 -8.19 -34.04 9.08
N PHE A 480 -7.24 -33.14 8.87
CA PHE A 480 -7.29 -31.75 9.33
C PHE A 480 -7.42 -30.84 8.11
N GLY A 481 -8.60 -30.23 7.94
CA GLY A 481 -8.92 -29.47 6.73
C GLY A 481 -9.04 -30.42 5.54
N ASP A 482 -8.12 -30.33 4.59
CA ASP A 482 -7.99 -31.24 3.45
C ASP A 482 -6.79 -32.20 3.55
N VAL A 483 -5.96 -32.08 4.58
CA VAL A 483 -4.74 -32.88 4.76
C VAL A 483 -5.03 -34.12 5.58
N GLU A 484 -4.73 -35.29 5.01
CA GLU A 484 -4.81 -36.58 5.69
C GLU A 484 -3.48 -36.90 6.39
N LEU A 485 -3.52 -37.08 7.72
CA LEU A 485 -2.37 -37.39 8.55
C LEU A 485 -2.45 -38.82 9.11
N THR A 486 -1.32 -39.50 9.09
CA THR A 486 -1.09 -40.81 9.69
C THR A 486 -0.75 -40.70 11.17
N ALA A 487 -0.82 -41.82 11.89
CA ALA A 487 -0.41 -41.87 13.29
C ALA A 487 1.05 -41.45 13.50
N ALA A 488 1.95 -41.76 12.56
CA ALA A 488 3.36 -41.38 12.63
C ALA A 488 3.56 -39.87 12.45
N GLU A 489 2.88 -39.27 11.46
CA GLU A 489 2.93 -37.81 11.21
C GLU A 489 2.30 -37.03 12.37
N ILE A 490 1.18 -37.51 12.94
CA ILE A 490 0.57 -36.91 14.13
C ILE A 490 1.52 -36.96 15.32
N ALA A 491 2.24 -38.07 15.52
CA ALA A 491 3.21 -38.20 16.61
C ALA A 491 4.40 -37.22 16.43
N GLN A 492 4.86 -37.02 15.18
CA GLN A 492 5.89 -36.03 14.86
C GLN A 492 5.38 -34.60 15.16
N LEU A 493 4.25 -34.22 14.58
CA LEU A 493 3.62 -32.91 14.77
C LEU A 493 3.33 -32.62 16.26
N ALA A 494 2.86 -33.61 17.03
CA ALA A 494 2.59 -33.45 18.45
C ALA A 494 3.85 -33.11 19.28
N SER A 495 5.04 -33.47 18.79
CA SER A 495 6.31 -33.16 19.45
C SER A 495 6.77 -31.70 19.23
N GLU A 496 6.25 -31.02 18.21
CA GLU A 496 6.63 -29.65 17.86
C GLU A 496 6.06 -28.64 18.85
N ALA A 497 6.73 -27.49 19.00
CA ALA A 497 6.27 -26.43 19.89
C ALA A 497 4.90 -25.87 19.46
N ARG A 498 4.73 -25.64 18.16
CA ARG A 498 3.51 -25.15 17.53
C ARG A 498 3.26 -25.94 16.24
N PRO A 499 2.41 -26.98 16.24
CA PRO A 499 2.22 -27.87 15.09
C PRO A 499 1.43 -27.20 13.97
N MET A 500 1.88 -27.31 12.72
CA MET A 500 1.30 -26.62 11.57
C MET A 500 1.31 -27.50 10.33
N ILE A 501 0.29 -27.34 9.48
CA ILE A 501 0.18 -28.02 8.19
C ILE A 501 -0.26 -27.05 7.10
N LYS A 502 0.05 -27.39 5.84
CA LYS A 502 -0.38 -26.62 4.67
C LYS A 502 -1.63 -27.26 4.04
N SER A 503 -2.76 -26.56 4.11
CA SER A 503 -4.07 -26.97 3.60
C SER A 503 -4.55 -25.96 2.55
N GLN A 504 -4.89 -26.40 1.33
CA GLN A 504 -5.32 -25.54 0.21
C GLN A 504 -4.43 -24.30 -0.07
N GLY A 505 -3.13 -24.38 0.22
CA GLY A 505 -2.21 -23.26 0.04
C GLY A 505 -2.06 -22.32 1.25
N GLU A 506 -2.88 -22.51 2.29
CA GLU A 506 -2.82 -21.78 3.55
C GLU A 506 -2.19 -22.64 4.66
N TRP A 507 -1.48 -22.02 5.58
CA TRP A 507 -0.96 -22.67 6.78
C TRP A 507 -1.99 -22.62 7.91
N ILE A 508 -2.21 -23.76 8.55
CA ILE A 508 -3.17 -23.93 9.63
C ILE A 508 -2.43 -24.45 10.86
N GLU A 509 -2.66 -23.82 12.02
CA GLU A 509 -2.20 -24.34 13.32
C GLU A 509 -3.11 -25.48 13.77
N LEU A 510 -2.49 -26.57 14.22
CA LEU A 510 -3.18 -27.70 14.82
C LEU A 510 -3.12 -27.61 16.35
N ASP A 511 -4.27 -27.74 16.99
CA ASP A 511 -4.34 -27.77 18.46
C ASP A 511 -3.71 -29.07 18.98
N LYS A 512 -2.83 -28.97 19.97
CA LYS A 512 -2.19 -30.13 20.61
C LYS A 512 -3.19 -31.05 21.30
N VAL A 513 -4.31 -30.51 21.80
CA VAL A 513 -5.38 -31.33 22.37
C VAL A 513 -6.03 -32.17 21.27
N ASP A 514 -6.27 -31.58 20.10
CA ASP A 514 -6.87 -32.26 18.96
C ASP A 514 -5.92 -33.29 18.36
N LEU A 515 -4.61 -33.00 18.31
CA LEU A 515 -3.57 -33.96 17.92
C LEU A 515 -3.45 -35.14 18.89
N ALA A 516 -3.50 -34.89 20.20
CA ALA A 516 -3.46 -35.95 21.21
C ALA A 516 -4.70 -36.86 21.12
N ALA A 517 -5.88 -36.27 20.96
CA ALA A 517 -7.11 -37.02 20.74
C ALA A 517 -7.08 -37.81 19.41
N ALA A 518 -6.43 -37.28 18.36
CA ALA A 518 -6.23 -38.01 17.10
C ALA A 518 -5.25 -39.17 17.24
N ALA A 519 -4.15 -38.97 17.96
CA ALA A 519 -3.22 -40.04 18.27
C ALA A 519 -3.89 -41.17 19.06
N GLU A 520 -4.66 -40.85 20.10
CA GLU A 520 -5.42 -41.82 20.90
C GLU A 520 -6.48 -42.56 20.05
N ALA A 521 -7.25 -41.81 19.25
CA ALA A 521 -8.27 -42.39 18.39
C ALA A 521 -7.70 -43.35 17.33
N LEU A 522 -6.52 -43.04 16.77
CA LEU A 522 -5.82 -43.91 15.83
C LEU A 522 -5.19 -45.11 16.54
N ALA A 523 -4.63 -44.93 17.75
CA ALA A 523 -4.05 -46.01 18.53
C ALA A 523 -5.10 -47.07 18.93
N ASP A 524 -6.29 -46.65 19.39
CA ASP A 524 -7.41 -47.54 19.72
C ASP A 524 -7.89 -48.38 18.52
N ARG A 525 -7.58 -47.94 17.30
CA ARG A 525 -8.02 -48.55 16.04
C ARG A 525 -6.87 -49.21 15.27
N ALA A 526 -5.65 -49.20 15.80
CA ALA A 526 -4.46 -49.73 15.13
C ALA A 526 -4.58 -51.23 14.83
N ASP A 527 -5.21 -52.01 15.72
CA ASP A 527 -5.40 -53.45 15.54
C ASP A 527 -6.56 -53.80 14.58
N LYS A 528 -7.41 -52.82 14.24
CA LYS A 528 -8.59 -53.02 13.38
C LYS A 528 -8.24 -52.75 11.91
N THR A 529 -7.48 -53.68 11.31
CA THR A 529 -7.04 -53.61 9.89
C THR A 529 -8.02 -54.25 8.91
N LYS A 530 -9.04 -54.96 9.41
CA LYS A 530 -10.09 -55.58 8.60
C LYS A 530 -11.46 -55.24 9.13
N MET A 531 -12.38 -54.90 8.23
CA MET A 531 -13.76 -54.52 8.59
C MET A 531 -14.76 -54.97 7.52
N SER A 532 -15.97 -55.31 7.96
CA SER A 532 -17.09 -55.59 7.06
C SER A 532 -17.76 -54.29 6.58
N GLY A 533 -18.40 -54.32 5.40
CA GLY A 533 -19.13 -53.16 4.88
C GLY A 533 -20.22 -52.63 5.84
N ALA A 534 -20.88 -53.52 6.58
CA ALA A 534 -21.85 -53.12 7.61
C ALA A 534 -21.21 -52.36 8.78
N GLU A 535 -20.03 -52.78 9.24
CA GLU A 535 -19.29 -52.08 10.30
C GLU A 535 -18.80 -50.73 9.81
N MET A 536 -18.30 -50.64 8.58
CA MET A 536 -17.90 -49.36 7.96
C MET A 536 -19.05 -48.35 7.96
N LEU A 537 -20.25 -48.75 7.51
CA LEU A 537 -21.42 -47.87 7.52
C LEU A 537 -21.83 -47.44 8.93
N ARG A 538 -21.73 -48.33 9.93
CA ARG A 538 -21.99 -47.98 11.33
C ARG A 538 -21.03 -46.89 11.82
N HIS A 539 -19.76 -46.90 11.40
CA HIS A 539 -18.82 -45.83 11.70
C HIS A 539 -19.16 -44.51 10.98
N ALA A 540 -19.45 -44.55 9.68
CA ALA A 540 -19.81 -43.35 8.91
C ALA A 540 -21.04 -42.62 9.50
N LEU A 541 -22.05 -43.40 9.90
CA LEU A 541 -23.29 -42.91 10.51
C LEU A 541 -23.10 -42.48 11.98
N GLY A 542 -21.90 -42.58 12.54
CA GLY A 542 -21.59 -42.17 13.92
C GLY A 542 -22.13 -43.12 14.99
N LEU A 543 -22.57 -44.33 14.64
CA LEU A 543 -23.17 -45.30 15.57
C LEU A 543 -22.14 -46.02 16.47
N GLU A 544 -20.85 -45.93 16.13
CA GLU A 544 -19.73 -46.50 16.89
C GLU A 544 -19.01 -45.45 17.78
N GLY A 545 -19.49 -44.20 17.79
CA GLY A 545 -18.86 -43.10 18.51
C GLY A 545 -17.66 -42.49 17.78
N ASN A 546 -17.55 -41.16 17.84
CA ASN A 546 -16.45 -40.39 17.26
C ASN A 546 -15.86 -39.46 18.34
N PRO A 547 -14.56 -39.58 18.66
CA PRO A 547 -13.90 -38.73 19.67
C PRO A 547 -13.99 -37.22 19.39
N PHE A 548 -14.17 -36.82 18.12
CA PHE A 548 -14.22 -35.42 17.71
C PHE A 548 -15.63 -34.85 17.55
N GLY A 549 -16.67 -35.69 17.69
CA GLY A 549 -18.03 -35.34 17.29
C GLY A 549 -18.19 -35.26 15.76
N GLY A 550 -19.41 -35.45 15.28
CA GLY A 550 -19.73 -35.42 13.84
C GLY A 550 -19.51 -36.73 13.08
N GLN A 551 -19.82 -36.70 11.79
CA GLN A 551 -19.73 -37.85 10.89
C GLN A 551 -18.28 -38.16 10.53
N MET A 552 -17.97 -39.45 10.41
CA MET A 552 -16.67 -39.93 9.94
C MET A 552 -16.69 -40.01 8.42
N SER A 553 -15.56 -39.67 7.77
CA SER A 553 -15.47 -39.79 6.30
C SER A 553 -15.02 -41.19 5.89
N ILE A 554 -15.64 -41.75 4.85
CA ILE A 554 -15.18 -42.97 4.21
C ILE A 554 -14.61 -42.63 2.84
N ALA A 555 -13.41 -43.11 2.57
CA ALA A 555 -12.72 -42.98 1.29
C ALA A 555 -12.30 -44.36 0.76
N GLY A 556 -11.90 -44.41 -0.51
CA GLY A 556 -11.45 -45.65 -1.16
C GLY A 556 -12.52 -46.31 -2.04
N GLN A 557 -12.28 -47.59 -2.33
CA GLN A 557 -13.06 -48.43 -3.25
C GLN A 557 -13.87 -49.48 -2.48
N GLY A 558 -15.00 -49.92 -3.02
CA GLY A 558 -15.79 -51.03 -2.47
C GLY A 558 -17.17 -50.63 -1.94
N TRP A 559 -18.00 -51.64 -1.67
CA TRP A 559 -19.45 -51.50 -1.51
C TRP A 559 -19.90 -50.42 -0.53
N ALA A 560 -19.28 -50.32 0.66
CA ALA A 560 -19.68 -49.32 1.66
C ALA A 560 -19.31 -47.88 1.25
N ALA A 561 -18.15 -47.69 0.60
CA ALA A 561 -17.73 -46.39 0.08
C ALA A 561 -18.59 -45.98 -1.12
N ASP A 562 -18.92 -46.93 -2.00
CA ASP A 562 -19.78 -46.71 -3.15
C ASP A 562 -21.22 -46.39 -2.73
N LEU A 563 -21.76 -47.09 -1.71
CA LEU A 563 -23.07 -46.79 -1.15
C LEU A 563 -23.12 -45.38 -0.55
N LEU A 564 -22.15 -44.98 0.27
CA LEU A 564 -22.11 -43.61 0.80
C LEU A 564 -22.00 -42.55 -0.29
N ARG A 565 -21.28 -42.86 -1.38
CA ARG A 565 -21.20 -41.98 -2.54
C ARG A 565 -22.54 -41.89 -3.28
N SER A 566 -23.28 -43.00 -3.40
CA SER A 566 -24.61 -43.00 -4.03
C SER A 566 -25.67 -42.32 -3.15
N LEU A 567 -25.51 -42.31 -1.83
CA LEU A 567 -26.38 -41.52 -0.94
C LEU A 567 -26.34 -40.02 -1.25
N ASN A 568 -25.18 -39.49 -1.65
CA ASN A 568 -25.06 -38.08 -2.05
C ASN A 568 -25.77 -37.77 -3.38
N THR A 569 -26.19 -38.81 -4.12
CA THR A 569 -26.93 -38.69 -5.39
C THR A 569 -28.40 -39.13 -5.28
N LEU A 570 -28.87 -39.52 -4.09
CA LEU A 570 -30.27 -39.84 -3.87
C LEU A 570 -31.14 -38.58 -4.04
N PRO A 571 -32.25 -38.65 -4.79
CA PRO A 571 -33.18 -37.54 -4.90
C PRO A 571 -33.86 -37.28 -3.56
N GLU A 572 -33.97 -36.00 -3.16
CA GLU A 572 -34.73 -35.59 -1.96
C GLU A 572 -36.23 -35.96 -2.07
N GLU A 573 -36.76 -35.98 -3.30
CA GLU A 573 -38.11 -36.44 -3.62
C GLU A 573 -38.04 -37.61 -4.60
N PRO A 574 -38.13 -38.87 -4.13
CA PRO A 574 -38.05 -40.04 -4.99
C PRO A 574 -39.31 -40.19 -5.87
N GLU A 575 -39.11 -40.67 -7.10
CA GLU A 575 -40.18 -40.78 -8.10
C GLU A 575 -41.24 -41.81 -7.69
N VAL A 576 -42.47 -41.34 -7.49
CA VAL A 576 -43.61 -42.17 -7.06
C VAL A 576 -44.26 -42.96 -8.21
N THR A 577 -43.88 -42.67 -9.46
CA THR A 577 -44.41 -43.31 -10.68
C THR A 577 -43.29 -43.62 -11.67
N PRO A 578 -42.42 -44.62 -11.39
CA PRO A 578 -41.33 -44.99 -12.30
C PRO A 578 -41.84 -45.40 -13.69
N GLU A 579 -41.00 -45.22 -14.71
CA GLU A 579 -41.36 -45.53 -16.10
C GLU A 579 -41.84 -46.99 -16.27
N GLY A 580 -43.06 -47.15 -16.80
CA GLY A 580 -43.68 -48.47 -17.00
C GLY A 580 -44.45 -49.03 -15.79
N PHE A 581 -44.42 -48.36 -14.63
CA PHE A 581 -45.23 -48.75 -13.46
C PHE A 581 -46.64 -48.16 -13.55
N GLN A 582 -47.68 -49.01 -13.55
CA GLN A 582 -49.08 -48.58 -13.55
C GLN A 582 -49.63 -48.56 -12.12
N GLY A 583 -49.30 -47.49 -11.38
CA GLY A 583 -49.73 -47.24 -10.01
C GLY A 583 -48.90 -46.13 -9.36
N GLU A 584 -49.27 -45.72 -8.16
CA GLU A 584 -48.51 -44.74 -7.36
C GLU A 584 -47.85 -45.48 -6.18
N LEU A 585 -46.53 -45.38 -6.08
CA LEU A 585 -45.79 -45.90 -4.94
C LEU A 585 -46.11 -45.05 -3.69
N ARG A 586 -46.43 -45.71 -2.58
CA ARG A 586 -46.47 -45.01 -1.28
C ARG A 586 -45.08 -44.46 -0.97
N SER A 587 -44.98 -43.41 -0.15
CA SER A 587 -43.70 -42.76 0.19
C SER A 587 -42.58 -43.75 0.53
N TYR A 588 -42.80 -44.68 1.45
CA TYR A 588 -41.78 -45.69 1.81
C TYR A 588 -41.38 -46.63 0.66
N GLN A 589 -42.25 -46.84 -0.33
CA GLN A 589 -41.97 -47.66 -1.51
C GLN A 589 -41.19 -46.88 -2.56
N ALA A 590 -41.46 -45.58 -2.71
CA ALA A 590 -40.67 -44.68 -3.53
C ALA A 590 -39.27 -44.51 -2.94
N ASP A 591 -39.16 -44.36 -1.61
CA ASP A 591 -37.88 -44.38 -0.90
C ASP A 591 -37.14 -45.70 -1.20
N ALA A 592 -37.79 -46.85 -0.97
CA ALA A 592 -37.19 -48.15 -1.23
C ALA A 592 -36.77 -48.35 -2.70
N HIS A 593 -37.51 -47.77 -3.65
CA HIS A 593 -37.15 -47.78 -5.06
C HIS A 593 -35.92 -46.92 -5.35
N ALA A 594 -35.81 -45.74 -4.73
CA ALA A 594 -34.62 -44.89 -4.88
C ALA A 594 -33.36 -45.50 -4.23
N TRP A 595 -33.53 -46.30 -3.18
CA TRP A 595 -32.45 -47.05 -2.54
C TRP A 595 -31.92 -48.24 -3.37
N LEU A 596 -32.73 -48.77 -4.30
CA LEU A 596 -32.37 -49.84 -5.21
C LEU A 596 -31.66 -49.29 -6.45
#